data_AF-A0AAF0C1F3-F1
#
_entry.id   AF-A0AAF0C1F3-F1
#
_cell.length_a   1.000
_cell.length_b   1.000
_cell.length_c   1.000
_cell.angle_alpha   90.00
_cell.angle_beta   90.00
_cell.angle_gamma   90.00
#
_symmetry.space_group_name_H-M   'P 1'
#
loop_
_entity.id
_entity.type
_entity.pdbx_description
1 polymer ?
#
loop_
_entity_poly.entity_id
_entity_poly.type
_entity_poly.pdbx_seq_one_letter_code
_entity_poly.pdbx_strand_id
1 'polypeptide(L)'
;MSESHSTSNSVKQDASLDQEVTIEQWSRELLDLCEDFCQFSQECAFLFDAFAAVAREPECITPDTSEGIRHVNFWLKYQVIGYREKINRLHEGWRILKCKL
;
A
#
# COMPACT_ATOMS: atom_id res chain seq x y z
N MET A 1 13.35 52.19 -23.94
CA MET A 1 12.64 52.46 -22.68
C MET A 1 12.69 51.19 -21.87
N SER A 2 13.32 51.29 -20.70
CA SER A 2 13.39 50.28 -19.66
C SER A 2 11.99 49.93 -19.16
N GLU A 3 11.74 48.66 -18.82
CA GLU A 3 11.43 48.30 -17.44
C GLU A 3 11.55 46.79 -17.22
N SER A 4 12.33 46.49 -16.19
CA SER A 4 12.66 45.20 -15.60
C SER A 4 11.54 44.72 -14.68
N HIS A 5 11.19 43.43 -14.74
CA HIS A 5 10.61 42.73 -13.59
C HIS A 5 11.41 41.46 -13.27
N SER A 6 12.24 41.63 -12.25
CA SER A 6 12.77 40.57 -11.39
C SER A 6 11.65 40.00 -10.53
N THR A 7 11.54 38.68 -10.46
CA THR A 7 11.06 37.92 -9.27
C THR A 7 11.64 36.51 -9.43
N SER A 8 12.85 36.23 -8.95
CA SER A 8 13.21 35.81 -7.58
C SER A 8 12.44 34.58 -7.07
N ASN A 9 13.22 33.51 -6.84
CA ASN A 9 13.02 32.38 -5.92
C ASN A 9 11.86 31.41 -6.25
N SER A 10 12.01 30.11 -6.18
CA SER A 10 12.84 29.32 -5.27
C SER A 10 13.21 28.00 -5.97
N VAL A 11 14.52 27.72 -5.98
CA VAL A 11 15.06 26.38 -6.12
C VAL A 11 14.36 25.51 -5.07
N LYS A 12 13.46 24.62 -5.50
CA LYS A 12 12.99 23.53 -4.64
C LYS A 12 14.19 22.62 -4.42
N GLN A 13 14.86 22.91 -3.33
CA GLN A 13 15.87 22.08 -2.69
C GLN A 13 15.27 20.69 -2.57
N ASP A 14 15.83 19.76 -3.33
CA ASP A 14 15.66 18.32 -3.15
C ASP A 14 16.28 17.98 -1.79
N ALA A 15 15.51 18.20 -0.74
CA ALA A 15 15.83 17.72 0.58
C ALA A 15 15.56 16.22 0.56
N SER A 16 16.62 15.45 0.35
CA SER A 16 16.69 14.07 0.80
C SER A 16 16.26 14.05 2.27
N LEU A 17 14.98 13.74 2.51
CA LEU A 17 14.46 13.50 3.84
C LEU A 17 15.05 12.17 4.29
N ASP A 18 16.27 12.22 4.81
CA ASP A 18 16.76 11.24 5.79
C ASP A 18 15.88 11.42 7.04
N GLN A 19 14.62 11.01 6.92
CA GLN A 19 13.68 11.07 8.01
C GLN A 19 14.14 10.02 9.01
N GLU A 20 14.67 10.50 10.12
CA GLU A 20 15.11 9.66 11.21
C GLU A 20 13.90 8.85 11.71
N VAL A 21 13.92 7.54 11.46
CA VAL A 21 12.88 6.63 11.97
C VAL A 21 12.94 6.68 13.49
N THR A 22 11.85 7.13 14.13
CA THR A 22 11.69 7.09 15.59
C THR A 22 10.87 5.88 16.01
N ILE A 23 10.99 5.47 17.28
CA ILE A 23 10.22 4.35 17.83
C ILE A 23 8.72 4.64 17.76
N GLU A 24 8.31 5.88 17.99
CA GLU A 24 6.90 6.32 17.96
C GLU A 24 6.33 6.23 16.55
N GLN A 25 7.08 6.70 15.54
CA GLN A 25 6.65 6.64 14.15
C GLN A 25 6.55 5.19 13.69
N TRP A 26 7.58 4.38 13.98
CA TRP A 26 7.59 2.96 13.65
C TRP A 26 6.42 2.20 14.30
N SER A 27 6.16 2.47 15.59
CA SER A 27 5.07 1.82 16.32
C SER A 27 3.70 2.17 15.74
N ARG A 28 3.50 3.43 15.32
CA ARG A 28 2.27 3.86 14.66
C ARG A 28 2.09 3.15 13.32
N GLU A 29 3.11 3.16 12.47
CA GLU A 29 3.03 2.51 11.16
C GLU A 29 2.80 0.99 11.27
N LEU A 30 3.34 0.35 12.31
CA LEU A 30 3.06 -1.06 12.59
C LEU A 30 1.59 -1.28 12.99
N LEU A 31 1.03 -0.42 13.84
CA LEU A 31 -0.38 -0.52 14.23
C LEU A 31 -1.30 -0.29 13.03
N ASP A 32 -1.02 0.73 12.22
CA ASP A 32 -1.78 1.02 11.00
C ASP A 32 -1.71 -0.18 10.03
N LEU A 33 -0.52 -0.78 9.86
CA LEU A 33 -0.36 -1.99 9.05
C LEU A 33 -1.20 -3.16 9.59
N CYS A 34 -1.26 -3.36 10.90
CA CYS A 34 -2.05 -4.42 11.52
C CYS A 34 -3.55 -4.20 11.30
N GLU A 35 -4.04 -2.97 11.44
CA GLU A 35 -5.44 -2.62 11.20
C GLU A 35 -5.82 -2.81 9.72
N ASP A 36 -5.02 -2.24 8.82
CA ASP A 36 -5.18 -2.40 7.36
C ASP A 36 -5.22 -3.89 6.97
N PHE A 37 -4.26 -4.69 7.47
CA PHE A 37 -4.17 -6.11 7.15
C PHE A 37 -5.36 -6.91 7.72
N CYS A 38 -5.83 -6.57 8.92
CA CYS A 38 -7.04 -7.18 9.50
C CYS A 38 -8.24 -6.96 8.58
N GLN A 39 -8.49 -5.72 8.15
CA GLN A 39 -9.59 -5.42 7.24
C GLN A 39 -9.42 -6.17 5.90
N PHE A 40 -8.24 -6.09 5.30
CA PHE A 40 -7.95 -6.78 4.04
C PHE A 40 -8.19 -8.30 4.13
N SER A 41 -7.81 -8.92 5.25
CA SER A 41 -8.01 -10.36 5.47
C SER A 41 -9.49 -10.74 5.54
N GLN A 42 -10.35 -9.88 6.11
CA GLN A 42 -11.80 -10.08 6.14
C GLN A 42 -12.40 -9.97 4.74
N GLU A 43 -11.97 -8.97 3.96
CA GLU A 43 -12.38 -8.82 2.56
C GLU A 43 -11.96 -10.02 1.72
N CYS A 44 -10.75 -10.56 1.94
CA CYS A 44 -10.28 -11.78 1.27
C CYS A 44 -11.16 -12.99 1.60
N ALA A 45 -11.52 -13.20 2.87
CA ALA A 45 -12.39 -14.30 3.27
C ALA A 45 -13.73 -14.25 2.51
N PHE A 46 -14.35 -13.07 2.47
CA PHE A 46 -15.58 -12.86 1.70
C PHE A 46 -15.40 -13.14 0.20
N LEU A 47 -14.33 -12.63 -0.41
CA LEU A 47 -14.06 -12.83 -1.83
C LEU A 47 -13.79 -14.29 -2.18
N PHE A 48 -13.09 -15.03 -1.31
CA PHE A 48 -12.83 -16.45 -1.53
C PHE A 48 -14.10 -17.29 -1.43
N ASP A 49 -15.00 -16.98 -0.50
CA ASP A 49 -16.31 -17.61 -0.42
C ASP A 49 -17.14 -17.31 -1.68
N ALA A 50 -17.12 -16.06 -2.15
CA ALA A 50 -17.81 -15.66 -3.37
C ALA A 50 -17.26 -16.39 -4.60
N PHE A 51 -15.93 -16.47 -4.76
CA PHE A 51 -15.31 -17.22 -5.86
C PHE A 51 -15.60 -18.72 -5.78
N ALA A 52 -15.61 -19.30 -4.58
CA ALA A 52 -15.97 -20.70 -4.39
C ALA A 52 -17.43 -20.98 -4.77
N ALA A 53 -18.34 -20.06 -4.47
CA ALA A 53 -19.74 -20.15 -4.88
C ALA A 53 -19.87 -20.06 -6.41
N VAL A 54 -19.23 -19.06 -7.04
CA VAL A 54 -19.26 -18.89 -8.50
C VAL A 54 -18.65 -20.09 -9.22
N ALA A 55 -17.56 -20.66 -8.71
CA ALA A 55 -16.91 -21.82 -9.31
C ALA A 55 -17.75 -23.11 -9.23
N ARG A 56 -18.75 -23.18 -8.34
CA ARG A 56 -19.69 -24.31 -8.25
C ARG A 56 -20.77 -24.27 -9.33
N GLU A 57 -21.01 -23.12 -9.95
CA GLU A 57 -22.00 -22.89 -11.01
C GLU A 57 -21.28 -22.37 -12.26
N PRO A 58 -20.47 -23.21 -12.94
CA PRO A 58 -19.64 -22.78 -14.06
C PRO A 58 -20.44 -22.19 -15.23
N GLU A 59 -21.70 -22.59 -15.41
CA GLU A 59 -22.64 -22.03 -16.36
C GLU A 59 -22.98 -20.54 -16.10
N CYS A 60 -22.83 -20.07 -14.86
CA CYS A 60 -23.01 -18.66 -14.46
C CYS A 60 -21.76 -17.81 -14.71
N ILE A 61 -20.63 -18.41 -15.12
CA ILE A 61 -19.38 -17.72 -15.43
C ILE A 61 -19.46 -17.16 -16.87
N THR A 62 -20.14 -16.03 -17.00
CA THR A 62 -20.21 -15.26 -18.26
C THR A 62 -18.90 -14.52 -18.54
N PRO A 63 -18.70 -13.94 -19.73
CA PRO A 63 -17.57 -13.04 -19.99
C PRO A 63 -17.49 -11.87 -19.00
N ASP A 64 -18.62 -11.28 -18.61
CA ASP A 64 -18.67 -10.19 -17.64
C ASP A 64 -18.27 -10.67 -16.23
N THR A 65 -18.76 -11.84 -15.82
CA THR A 65 -18.36 -12.49 -14.56
C THR A 65 -16.85 -12.77 -14.56
N SER A 66 -16.32 -13.26 -15.69
CA SER A 66 -14.90 -13.55 -15.87
C SER A 66 -14.04 -12.28 -15.75
N GLU A 67 -14.49 -11.17 -16.33
CA GLU A 67 -13.81 -9.88 -16.21
C GLU A 67 -13.87 -9.34 -14.79
N GLY A 68 -14.99 -9.50 -14.09
CA GLY A 68 -15.11 -9.17 -12.67
C GLY A 68 -14.11 -9.96 -11.81
N ILE A 69 -14.02 -11.28 -12.02
CA ILE A 69 -13.03 -12.14 -11.35
C ILE A 69 -11.61 -11.66 -11.67
N ARG A 70 -11.31 -11.33 -12.93
CA ARG A 70 -10.00 -10.81 -13.34
C ARG A 70 -9.66 -9.51 -12.64
N HIS A 71 -10.59 -8.56 -12.58
CA HIS A 71 -10.41 -7.27 -11.93
C HIS A 71 -10.13 -7.42 -10.44
N VAL A 72 -10.92 -8.24 -9.73
CA VAL A 72 -10.72 -8.49 -8.30
C VAL A 72 -9.39 -9.19 -8.04
N ASN A 73 -9.01 -10.19 -8.86
CA ASN A 73 -7.70 -10.85 -8.73
C ASN A 73 -6.54 -9.89 -8.97
N PHE A 74 -6.68 -8.98 -9.94
CA PHE A 74 -5.70 -7.92 -10.17
C PHE A 74 -5.56 -7.03 -8.92
N TRP A 75 -6.67 -6.56 -8.36
CA TRP A 75 -6.66 -5.76 -7.14
C TRP A 75 -6.01 -6.52 -5.96
N LEU A 76 -6.41 -7.77 -5.70
CA LEU A 76 -5.83 -8.62 -4.65
C LEU A 76 -4.31 -8.73 -4.77
N LYS A 77 -3.80 -8.96 -5.99
CA LYS A 77 -2.36 -9.06 -6.25
C LYS A 77 -1.62 -7.80 -5.77
N TYR A 78 -2.11 -6.61 -6.11
CA TYR A 78 -1.45 -5.36 -5.73
C TYR A 78 -1.57 -5.06 -4.25
N GLN A 79 -2.69 -5.42 -3.60
CA GLN A 79 -2.82 -5.32 -2.15
C GLN A 79 -1.75 -6.18 -1.44
N VAL A 80 -1.62 -7.46 -1.82
CA VAL A 80 -0.61 -8.37 -1.26
C VAL A 80 0.81 -7.86 -1.47
N ILE A 81 1.11 -7.32 -2.66
CA ILE A 81 2.42 -6.71 -2.94
C ILE A 81 2.64 -5.49 -2.03
N GLY A 82 1.65 -4.61 -1.88
CA GLY A 82 1.74 -3.41 -1.04
C GLY A 82 1.96 -3.76 0.43
N TYR A 83 1.25 -4.74 0.98
CA TYR A 83 1.48 -5.23 2.34
C TYR A 83 2.90 -5.77 2.53
N ARG A 84 3.39 -6.59 1.60
CA ARG A 84 4.77 -7.10 1.66
C ARG A 84 5.80 -5.97 1.66
N GLU A 85 5.59 -4.94 0.83
CA GLU A 85 6.47 -3.77 0.80
C GLU A 85 6.43 -2.98 2.11
N LYS A 86 5.24 -2.72 2.68
CA LYS A 86 5.08 -2.08 4.00
C LYS A 86 5.80 -2.86 5.10
N ILE A 87 5.61 -4.19 5.15
CA ILE A 87 6.28 -5.09 6.11
C ILE A 87 7.81 -4.96 5.99
N ASN A 88 8.35 -5.01 4.77
CA ASN A 88 9.79 -4.90 4.55
C ASN A 88 10.35 -3.55 5.02
N ARG A 89 9.62 -2.46 4.79
CA ARG A 89 10.01 -1.11 5.26
C ARG A 89 10.03 -1.04 6.79
N LEU A 90 8.99 -1.55 7.45
CA LEU A 90 8.94 -1.63 8.92
C LEU A 90 10.07 -2.50 9.48
N HIS A 91 10.37 -3.64 8.84
CA HIS A 91 11.48 -4.48 9.26
C HIS A 91 12.83 -3.76 9.17
N GLU A 92 13.08 -3.01 8.11
CA GLU A 92 14.30 -2.22 7.96
C GLU A 92 14.36 -1.06 8.95
N GLY A 93 13.24 -0.35 9.16
CA GLY A 93 13.12 0.69 10.18
C GLY A 93 13.43 0.17 11.59
N TRP A 94 12.94 -1.03 11.93
CA TRP A 94 13.26 -1.68 13.19
C TRP A 94 14.75 -2.02 13.31
N ARG A 95 15.38 -2.50 12.23
CA ARG A 95 16.82 -2.81 12.21
C ARG A 95 17.65 -1.56 12.47
N ILE A 96 17.28 -0.43 11.87
CA ILE A 96 17.95 0.86 12.07
C ILE A 96 17.78 1.33 13.52
N LEU A 97 16.56 1.28 14.06
CA LEU A 97 16.25 1.64 15.45
C LEU A 97 17.07 0.82 16.45
N LYS A 98 17.14 -0.51 16.23
CA LYS A 98 17.90 -1.41 17.09
C LYS A 98 19.40 -1.10 17.13
N CYS A 99 19.97 -0.58 16.04
CA CYS A 99 21.38 -0.17 16.01
C CYS A 99 21.64 1.16 16.76
N LYS A 100 20.60 1.92 17.10
CA LYS A 100 20.68 3.21 17.80
C LYS A 100 20.42 3.10 19.32
N LEU A 101 19.89 1.97 19.76
CA LEU A 101 19.64 1.61 21.17
C LEU A 101 20.86 0.95 21.79
#